data_AF-A0A174GHR8-F1
#
_entry.id   AF-A0A174GHR8-F1
#
_cell.length_a   1.000
_cell.length_b   1.000
_cell.length_c   1.000
_cell.angle_alpha   90.00
_cell.angle_beta   90.00
_cell.angle_gamma   90.00
#
_symmetry.space_group_name_H-M   'P 1'
#
loop_
_entity.id
_entity.type
_entity.pdbx_description
1 polymer ?
#
loop_
_entity_poly.entity_id
_entity_poly.type
_entity_poly.pdbx_seq_one_letter_code
_entity_poly.pdbx_strand_id
1 'polypeptide(L)'
;MLIKKIVSVILSLSLVFMVSGCQSDKDNPLHGKDTDERIVMCLENAYPEHNFKVVKSFDKQKNEGLFEDENGISFKVRDLIYNNTYHFGCRDEYLSTILKNENFFEKAKKVVEEKYGQKLVYNENTMSIDIIYDDNNQITTDEISQLVQEVLNIVDTPKVKYPAEREFSTNVVNYYTLPALGVLQCYIEKNEIGETELFYFSDKSMEQSVIKEKIDKLYQSVEE
;
A
#
# COMPACT_ATOMS: atom_id res chain seq x y z
N MET A 1 -50.73 -44.57 -8.31
CA MET A 1 -49.47 -44.80 -7.55
C MET A 1 -48.20 -44.40 -8.31
N LEU A 2 -48.17 -44.45 -9.65
CA LEU A 2 -47.00 -44.08 -10.47
C LEU A 2 -46.58 -42.59 -10.34
N ILE A 3 -47.56 -41.68 -10.32
CA ILE A 3 -47.31 -40.22 -10.32
C ILE A 3 -46.63 -39.75 -9.02
N LYS A 4 -46.97 -40.33 -7.86
CA LYS A 4 -46.33 -39.98 -6.57
C LYS A 4 -44.85 -40.40 -6.50
N LYS A 5 -44.46 -41.49 -7.18
CA LYS A 5 -43.05 -41.92 -7.26
C LYS A 5 -42.22 -41.02 -8.17
N ILE A 6 -42.79 -40.52 -9.27
CA ILE A 6 -42.10 -39.64 -10.22
C ILE A 6 -41.84 -38.25 -9.60
N VAL A 7 -42.83 -37.68 -8.90
CA VAL A 7 -42.67 -36.37 -8.23
C VAL A 7 -41.62 -36.43 -7.11
N SER A 8 -41.55 -37.53 -6.35
CA SER A 8 -40.54 -37.71 -5.30
C SER A 8 -39.11 -37.85 -5.84
N VAL A 9 -38.93 -38.41 -7.05
CA VAL A 9 -37.63 -38.54 -7.71
C VAL A 9 -37.16 -37.19 -8.30
N ILE A 10 -38.08 -36.38 -8.82
CA ILE A 10 -37.75 -35.06 -9.36
C ILE A 10 -37.37 -34.08 -8.22
N LEU A 11 -38.07 -34.13 -7.07
CA LEU A 11 -37.75 -33.29 -5.91
C LEU A 11 -36.40 -33.66 -5.27
N SER A 12 -36.02 -34.93 -5.29
CA SER A 12 -34.72 -35.38 -4.78
C SER A 12 -33.57 -35.08 -5.74
N LEU A 13 -33.78 -35.19 -7.06
CA LEU A 13 -32.78 -34.75 -8.05
C LEU A 13 -32.53 -33.24 -8.02
N SER A 14 -33.58 -32.42 -7.83
CA SER A 14 -33.43 -30.96 -7.75
C SER A 14 -32.69 -30.51 -6.48
N LEU A 15 -32.77 -31.27 -5.39
CA LEU A 15 -31.94 -31.02 -4.20
C LEU A 15 -30.45 -31.33 -4.45
N VAL A 16 -30.13 -32.38 -5.22
CA VAL A 16 -28.74 -32.74 -5.56
C VAL A 16 -28.08 -31.69 -6.47
N PHE A 17 -28.84 -31.02 -7.34
CA PHE A 17 -28.31 -29.93 -8.17
C PHE A 17 -28.15 -28.59 -7.43
N MET A 18 -28.85 -28.35 -6.31
CA MET A 18 -28.65 -27.14 -5.51
C MET A 18 -27.37 -27.17 -4.65
N VAL A 19 -26.84 -28.35 -4.33
CA VAL A 19 -25.57 -28.47 -3.58
C VAL A 19 -24.35 -28.31 -4.50
N SER A 20 -24.53 -28.45 -5.82
CA SER A 20 -23.47 -28.24 -6.82
C SER A 20 -23.15 -26.77 -7.10
N GLY A 21 -23.92 -25.83 -6.54
CA GLY A 21 -23.67 -24.39 -6.63
C GLY A 21 -22.55 -23.88 -5.73
N CYS A 22 -22.04 -24.71 -4.82
CA CYS A 22 -20.76 -24.47 -4.15
C CYS A 22 -19.64 -25.00 -5.05
N GLN A 23 -19.43 -24.36 -6.20
CA GLN A 23 -18.10 -24.42 -6.80
C GLN A 23 -17.17 -23.73 -5.82
N SER A 24 -16.52 -24.53 -4.95
CA SER A 24 -15.28 -24.11 -4.34
C SER A 24 -14.42 -23.66 -5.50
N ASP A 25 -14.14 -22.37 -5.59
CA ASP A 25 -13.25 -21.84 -6.60
C ASP A 25 -11.85 -22.32 -6.20
N LYS A 26 -11.52 -23.57 -6.55
CA LYS A 26 -10.27 -24.21 -6.15
C LYS A 26 -9.07 -23.47 -6.73
N ASP A 27 -9.31 -22.67 -7.76
CA ASP A 27 -8.34 -21.82 -8.42
C ASP A 27 -8.17 -20.46 -7.71
N ASN A 28 -9.02 -20.14 -6.73
CA ASN A 28 -8.85 -18.94 -5.89
C ASN A 28 -7.79 -19.19 -4.81
N PRO A 29 -6.65 -18.48 -4.84
CA PRO A 29 -5.56 -18.69 -3.90
C PRO A 29 -5.92 -18.31 -2.45
N LEU A 30 -6.96 -17.51 -2.22
CA LEU A 30 -7.46 -17.16 -0.89
C LEU A 30 -8.39 -18.23 -0.31
N HIS A 31 -8.84 -19.19 -1.11
CA HIS A 31 -9.81 -20.21 -0.67
C HIS A 31 -9.19 -21.13 0.38
N GLY A 32 -9.89 -21.30 1.51
CA GLY A 32 -9.43 -22.13 2.62
C GLY A 32 -8.32 -21.53 3.47
N LYS A 33 -7.82 -20.33 3.12
CA LYS A 33 -6.80 -19.61 3.88
C LYS A 33 -7.40 -18.83 5.05
N ASP A 34 -6.78 -18.95 6.21
CA ASP A 34 -7.16 -18.14 7.37
C ASP A 34 -6.68 -16.67 7.24
N THR A 35 -6.98 -15.84 8.24
CA THR A 35 -6.63 -14.40 8.18
C THR A 35 -5.13 -14.17 8.18
N ASP A 36 -4.37 -14.95 8.95
CA ASP A 36 -2.93 -14.77 9.05
C ASP A 36 -2.24 -15.22 7.76
N GLU A 37 -2.65 -16.36 7.19
CA GLU A 37 -2.16 -16.84 5.90
C GLU A 37 -2.43 -15.81 4.78
N ARG A 38 -3.63 -15.22 4.76
CA ARG A 38 -3.99 -14.20 3.77
C ARG A 38 -3.16 -12.91 3.95
N ILE A 39 -2.85 -12.52 5.17
CA ILE A 39 -1.96 -11.38 5.44
C ILE A 39 -0.55 -11.68 4.93
N VAL A 40 0.01 -12.86 5.23
CA VAL A 40 1.32 -13.25 4.71
C VAL A 40 1.34 -13.22 3.19
N MET A 41 0.31 -13.74 2.52
CA MET A 41 0.17 -13.63 1.07
C MET A 41 0.18 -12.18 0.57
N CYS A 42 -0.49 -11.25 1.26
CA CYS A 42 -0.44 -9.82 0.93
C CYS A 42 0.96 -9.24 1.07
N LEU A 43 1.66 -9.57 2.15
CA LEU A 43 3.02 -9.10 2.42
C LEU A 43 3.99 -9.63 1.36
N GLU A 44 3.97 -10.93 1.05
CA GLU A 44 4.83 -11.54 0.03
C GLU A 44 4.52 -11.04 -1.38
N ASN A 45 3.25 -10.70 -1.69
CA ASN A 45 2.91 -10.07 -2.96
C ASN A 45 3.44 -8.63 -3.07
N ALA A 46 3.41 -7.86 -1.98
CA ALA A 46 3.95 -6.50 -1.96
C ALA A 46 5.47 -6.47 -1.87
N TYR A 47 6.09 -7.42 -1.17
CA TYR A 47 7.53 -7.50 -0.91
C TYR A 47 8.07 -8.86 -1.39
N PRO A 48 8.17 -9.09 -2.71
CA PRO A 48 8.44 -10.41 -3.30
C PRO A 48 9.85 -10.96 -3.01
N GLU A 49 10.73 -10.14 -2.44
CA GLU A 49 12.10 -10.50 -2.07
C GLU A 49 12.22 -10.94 -0.60
N HIS A 50 11.12 -10.91 0.15
CA HIS A 50 11.07 -11.20 1.58
C HIS A 50 10.08 -12.31 1.90
N ASN A 51 10.32 -13.02 3.00
CA ASN A 51 9.40 -14.00 3.55
C ASN A 51 8.93 -13.52 4.93
N PHE A 52 7.68 -13.79 5.25
CA PHE A 52 7.10 -13.30 6.50
C PHE A 52 6.54 -14.45 7.33
N LYS A 53 6.63 -14.29 8.65
CA LYS A 53 6.02 -15.20 9.61
C LYS A 53 5.15 -14.45 10.60
N VAL A 54 4.17 -15.16 11.13
CA VAL A 54 3.28 -14.68 12.19
C VAL A 54 4.02 -14.79 13.52
N VAL A 55 4.18 -13.67 14.22
CA VAL A 55 4.66 -13.64 15.61
C VAL A 55 3.48 -13.66 16.58
N LYS A 56 2.43 -12.89 16.26
CA LYS A 56 1.17 -12.87 17.00
C LYS A 56 0.03 -12.76 16.00
N SER A 57 -0.86 -13.76 16.02
CA SER A 57 -2.03 -13.82 15.16
C SER A 57 -2.86 -12.55 15.20
N PHE A 58 -3.48 -12.23 14.07
CA PHE A 58 -4.31 -11.05 13.90
C PHE A 58 -5.54 -11.11 14.80
N ASP A 59 -5.64 -10.13 15.71
CA ASP A 59 -6.76 -9.95 16.62
C ASP A 59 -7.81 -9.05 15.94
N LYS A 60 -8.94 -9.63 15.54
CA LYS A 60 -10.02 -8.90 14.87
C LYS A 60 -10.67 -7.82 15.73
N GLN A 61 -10.61 -7.92 17.06
CA GLN A 61 -11.16 -6.90 17.95
C GLN A 61 -10.23 -5.69 18.04
N LYS A 62 -8.92 -5.93 18.03
CA LYS A 62 -7.91 -4.86 18.05
C LYS A 62 -7.55 -4.37 16.65
N ASN A 63 -7.94 -5.12 15.63
CA ASN A 63 -7.63 -4.86 14.23
C ASN A 63 -6.13 -4.79 13.96
N GLU A 64 -5.35 -5.62 14.67
CA GLU A 64 -3.90 -5.69 14.52
C GLU A 64 -3.34 -7.10 14.76
N GLY A 65 -2.20 -7.40 14.13
CA GLY A 65 -1.36 -8.58 14.38
C GLY A 65 0.12 -8.20 14.33
N LEU A 66 0.99 -9.09 14.78
CA LEU A 66 2.45 -8.88 14.76
C LEU A 66 3.11 -9.91 13.85
N PHE A 67 3.92 -9.42 12.92
CA PHE A 67 4.60 -10.20 11.90
C PHE A 67 6.10 -9.89 11.95
N GLU A 68 6.90 -10.74 11.32
CA GLU A 68 8.36 -10.58 11.27
C GLU A 68 8.87 -11.07 9.92
N ASP A 69 9.84 -10.36 9.35
CA ASP A 69 10.56 -10.79 8.14
C ASP A 69 11.61 -11.88 8.47
N GLU A 70 12.35 -12.34 7.46
CA GLU A 70 13.42 -13.32 7.65
C GLU A 70 14.63 -12.79 8.44
N ASN A 71 14.79 -11.46 8.55
CA ASN A 71 15.92 -10.81 9.23
C ASN A 71 15.60 -10.43 10.69
N GLY A 72 14.39 -10.69 11.17
CA GLY A 72 13.98 -10.39 12.54
C GLY A 72 13.36 -8.99 12.73
N ILE A 73 13.03 -8.28 11.65
CA ILE A 73 12.30 -7.01 11.70
C ILE A 73 10.85 -7.31 12.02
N SER A 74 10.46 -7.03 13.27
CA SER A 74 9.08 -7.20 13.71
C SER A 74 8.27 -5.92 13.49
N PHE A 75 7.09 -6.07 12.88
CA PHE A 75 6.21 -4.97 12.52
C PHE A 75 4.74 -5.37 12.66
N LYS A 76 3.86 -4.38 12.78
CA LYS A 76 2.43 -4.62 12.85
C LYS A 76 1.81 -4.70 11.46
N VAL A 77 0.80 -5.56 11.34
CA VAL A 77 -0.23 -5.43 10.31
C VAL A 77 -1.48 -4.94 11.01
N ARG A 78 -2.12 -3.91 10.46
CA ARG A 78 -3.30 -3.23 10.99
C ARG A 78 -4.37 -3.13 9.92
N ASP A 79 -5.58 -2.79 10.32
CA ASP A 79 -6.64 -2.33 9.41
C ASP A 79 -6.91 -3.23 8.20
N LEU A 80 -7.71 -4.28 8.40
CA LEU A 80 -8.26 -5.01 7.25
C LEU A 80 -9.14 -4.07 6.42
N ILE A 81 -8.71 -3.81 5.18
CA ILE A 81 -9.38 -2.96 4.21
C ILE A 81 -10.54 -3.73 3.57
N TYR A 82 -10.25 -4.97 3.17
CA TYR A 82 -11.22 -5.90 2.62
C TYR A 82 -10.96 -7.29 3.18
N ASN A 83 -12.03 -8.03 3.45
CA ASN A 83 -11.94 -9.42 3.87
C ASN A 83 -13.14 -10.20 3.34
N ASN A 84 -13.05 -10.63 2.09
CA ASN A 84 -14.07 -11.49 1.48
C ASN A 84 -13.41 -12.65 0.69
N THR A 85 -14.21 -13.37 -0.09
CA THR A 85 -13.76 -14.53 -0.85
C THR A 85 -12.71 -14.18 -1.90
N TYR A 86 -12.86 -13.06 -2.62
CA TYR A 86 -12.02 -12.68 -3.76
C TYR A 86 -11.07 -11.52 -3.46
N HIS A 87 -11.37 -10.72 -2.43
CA HIS A 87 -10.64 -9.52 -2.13
C HIS A 87 -10.18 -9.52 -0.68
N PHE A 88 -8.86 -9.41 -0.47
CA PHE A 88 -8.26 -9.29 0.84
C PHE A 88 -7.23 -8.17 0.88
N GLY A 89 -7.42 -7.18 1.75
CA GLY A 89 -6.55 -6.02 1.84
C GLY A 89 -6.24 -5.69 3.29
N CYS A 90 -5.02 -5.25 3.57
CA CYS A 90 -4.61 -4.79 4.90
C CYS A 90 -3.65 -3.60 4.81
N ARG A 91 -3.27 -3.03 5.95
CA ARG A 91 -2.15 -2.08 6.07
C ARG A 91 -1.01 -2.73 6.82
N ASP A 92 0.21 -2.56 6.33
CA ASP A 92 1.41 -3.03 7.03
C ASP A 92 2.29 -1.87 7.48
N GLU A 93 3.03 -2.09 8.57
CA GLU A 93 4.03 -1.15 9.06
C GLU A 93 5.47 -1.54 8.68
N TYR A 94 5.67 -2.48 7.75
CA TYR A 94 6.98 -3.05 7.47
C TYR A 94 7.97 -1.98 7.02
N LEU A 95 7.60 -1.23 5.97
CA LEU A 95 8.43 -0.13 5.48
C LEU A 95 8.61 0.95 6.56
N SER A 96 7.53 1.35 7.24
CA SER A 96 7.62 2.37 8.30
C SER A 96 8.57 1.97 9.43
N THR A 97 8.68 0.67 9.73
CA THR A 97 9.57 0.13 10.76
C THR A 97 11.03 0.25 10.32
N ILE A 98 11.33 -0.08 9.06
CA ILE A 98 12.67 0.10 8.47
C ILE A 98 13.08 1.57 8.52
N LEU A 99 12.21 2.48 8.06
CA LEU A 99 12.47 3.93 8.08
C LEU A 99 12.76 4.43 9.51
N LYS A 100 11.98 3.98 10.51
CA LYS A 100 12.19 4.34 11.93
C LYS A 100 13.52 3.81 12.46
N ASN A 101 13.83 2.54 12.22
CA ASN A 101 15.06 1.89 12.70
C ASN A 101 16.33 2.58 12.18
N GLU A 102 16.26 3.12 10.96
CA GLU A 102 17.37 3.82 10.30
C GLU A 102 17.39 5.34 10.56
N ASN A 103 16.59 5.83 11.52
CA ASN A 103 16.46 7.25 11.86
C ASN A 103 16.11 8.14 10.65
N PHE A 104 15.26 7.63 9.75
CA PHE A 104 14.90 8.31 8.51
C PHE A 104 14.37 9.72 8.74
N PHE A 105 13.42 9.93 9.66
CA PHE A 105 12.74 11.24 9.81
C PHE A 105 13.69 12.35 10.24
N GLU A 106 14.64 12.07 11.15
CA GLU A 106 15.64 13.04 11.57
C GLU A 106 16.60 13.39 10.41
N LYS A 107 16.99 12.39 9.61
CA LYS A 107 17.83 12.62 8.42
C LYS A 107 17.06 13.39 7.34
N ALA A 108 15.81 13.02 7.08
CA ALA A 108 14.93 13.65 6.12
C ALA A 108 14.64 15.10 6.50
N LYS A 109 14.42 15.39 7.78
CA LYS A 109 14.24 16.75 8.29
C LYS A 109 15.43 17.65 7.98
N LYS A 110 16.66 17.17 8.18
CA LYS A 110 17.88 17.93 7.82
C LYS A 110 17.97 18.23 6.33
N VAL A 111 17.59 17.27 5.49
CA VAL A 111 17.56 17.48 4.04
C VAL A 111 16.45 18.47 3.68
N VAL A 112 15.21 18.17 4.03
CA VAL A 112 14.02 18.92 3.61
C VAL A 112 14.03 20.34 4.19
N GLU A 113 14.20 20.48 5.51
CA GLU A 113 14.02 21.76 6.20
C GLU A 113 15.30 22.58 6.28
N GLU A 114 16.44 21.98 6.61
CA GLU A 114 17.69 22.74 6.81
C GLU A 114 18.42 23.02 5.49
N LYS A 115 18.48 22.05 4.58
CA LYS A 115 19.19 22.19 3.30
C LYS A 115 18.33 22.84 2.22
N TYR A 116 17.09 22.41 2.06
CA TYR A 116 16.21 22.89 0.98
C TYR A 116 15.15 23.91 1.43
N GLY A 117 15.04 24.19 2.73
CA GLY A 117 14.12 25.20 3.24
C GLY A 117 12.64 24.89 2.98
N GLN A 118 12.30 23.60 2.82
CA GLN A 118 10.94 23.10 2.64
C GLN A 118 10.41 22.54 3.96
N LYS A 119 9.18 22.02 3.98
CA LYS A 119 8.58 21.50 5.22
C LYS A 119 8.28 20.01 5.10
N LEU A 120 8.82 19.23 6.03
CA LEU A 120 8.49 17.80 6.13
C LEU A 120 7.29 17.63 7.06
N VAL A 121 6.23 16.99 6.59
CA VAL A 121 5.05 16.64 7.40
C VAL A 121 4.86 15.14 7.34
N TYR A 122 4.64 14.51 8.49
CA TYR A 122 4.33 13.08 8.53
C TYR A 122 3.49 12.73 9.75
N ASN A 123 2.76 11.62 9.64
CA ASN A 123 2.05 10.97 10.74
C ASN A 123 2.34 9.46 10.71
N GLU A 124 1.47 8.64 11.27
CA GLU A 124 1.67 7.18 11.27
C GLU A 124 1.62 6.54 9.87
N ASN A 125 0.87 7.13 8.93
CA ASN A 125 0.52 6.52 7.65
C ASN A 125 1.02 7.30 6.43
N THR A 126 1.14 8.62 6.54
CA THR A 126 1.47 9.50 5.41
C THR A 126 2.68 10.36 5.71
N MET A 127 3.42 10.69 4.65
CA MET A 127 4.51 11.64 4.65
C MET A 127 4.43 12.53 3.43
N SER A 128 4.63 13.84 3.62
CA SER A 128 4.70 14.84 2.57
C SER A 128 5.91 15.76 2.75
N ILE A 129 6.43 16.22 1.62
CA ILE A 129 7.16 17.48 1.53
C ILE A 129 6.12 18.51 1.10
N ASP A 130 5.78 19.41 2.02
CA ASP A 130 4.99 20.60 1.70
C ASP A 130 5.97 21.61 1.08
N ILE A 131 5.82 21.84 -0.22
CA ILE A 131 6.63 22.79 -0.99
C ILE A 131 6.20 24.20 -0.60
N ILE A 132 7.13 24.95 -0.01
CA ILE A 132 6.94 26.35 0.35
C ILE A 132 7.14 27.17 -0.93
N TYR A 133 6.01 27.46 -1.58
CA TYR A 133 5.94 28.19 -2.83
C TYR A 133 5.24 29.54 -2.62
N ASP A 134 6.03 30.60 -2.47
CA ASP A 134 5.52 31.96 -2.31
C ASP A 134 6.41 32.97 -3.07
N ASP A 135 5.94 34.23 -3.18
CA ASP A 135 6.63 35.30 -3.91
C ASP A 135 8.08 35.55 -3.45
N ASN A 136 8.45 35.09 -2.23
CA ASN A 136 9.77 35.26 -1.63
C ASN A 136 10.63 33.98 -1.69
N ASN A 137 10.06 32.81 -2.00
CA ASN A 137 10.76 31.53 -2.02
C ASN A 137 10.69 30.87 -3.40
N GLN A 138 11.73 31.11 -4.21
CA GLN A 138 11.83 30.61 -5.58
C GLN A 138 12.63 29.30 -5.66
N ILE A 139 12.24 28.28 -4.89
CA ILE A 139 12.82 26.96 -5.08
C ILE A 139 12.44 26.43 -6.46
N THR A 140 13.45 26.03 -7.23
CA THR A 140 13.28 25.58 -8.61
C THR A 140 12.79 24.13 -8.67
N THR A 141 12.16 23.73 -9.78
CA THR A 141 11.78 22.34 -10.01
C THR A 141 12.99 21.41 -10.07
N ASP A 142 14.16 21.92 -10.50
CA ASP A 142 15.44 21.22 -10.41
C ASP A 142 15.82 20.91 -8.95
N GLU A 143 15.75 21.90 -8.06
CA GLU A 143 16.05 21.72 -6.63
C GLU A 143 15.06 20.78 -5.93
N ILE A 144 13.76 20.88 -6.24
CA ILE A 144 12.76 19.94 -5.72
C ILE A 144 13.02 18.52 -6.24
N SER A 145 13.39 18.35 -7.51
CA SER A 145 13.73 17.03 -8.05
C SER A 145 14.93 16.40 -7.31
N GLN A 146 15.95 17.20 -6.99
CA GLN A 146 17.10 16.76 -6.20
C GLN A 146 16.70 16.41 -4.77
N LEU A 147 15.88 17.25 -4.14
CA LEU A 147 15.34 17.01 -2.81
C LEU A 147 14.61 15.67 -2.74
N VAL A 148 13.69 15.41 -3.68
CA VAL A 148 12.95 14.14 -3.74
C VAL A 148 13.91 12.96 -3.91
N GLN A 149 14.86 13.05 -4.85
CA GLN A 149 15.86 12.01 -5.07
C GLN A 149 16.69 11.74 -3.81
N GLU A 150 17.14 12.77 -3.11
CA GLU A 150 17.90 12.64 -1.88
C GLU A 150 17.08 11.97 -0.77
N VAL A 151 15.84 12.41 -0.55
CA VAL A 151 14.95 11.85 0.47
C VAL A 151 14.67 10.37 0.22
N LEU A 152 14.37 9.98 -1.03
CA LEU A 152 14.13 8.57 -1.39
C LEU A 152 15.37 7.67 -1.20
N ASN A 153 16.57 8.25 -1.14
CA ASN A 153 17.84 7.53 -1.01
C ASN A 153 18.48 7.62 0.39
N ILE A 154 17.81 8.21 1.39
CA ILE A 154 18.33 8.33 2.76
C ILE A 154 18.52 6.96 3.43
N VAL A 155 17.58 6.04 3.16
CA VAL A 155 17.54 4.69 3.72
C VAL A 155 17.38 3.70 2.59
N ASP A 156 18.12 2.60 2.67
CA ASP A 156 17.92 1.49 1.75
C ASP A 156 16.61 0.76 2.09
N THR A 157 15.60 0.93 1.24
CA THR A 157 14.28 0.32 1.43
C THR A 157 14.09 -0.91 0.53
N PRO A 158 13.29 -1.89 0.96
CA PRO A 158 12.97 -3.05 0.13
C PRO A 158 12.19 -2.62 -1.13
N LYS A 159 12.24 -3.47 -2.15
CA LYS A 159 11.39 -3.30 -3.32
C LYS A 159 9.93 -3.53 -2.92
N VAL A 160 9.07 -2.61 -3.31
CA VAL A 160 7.63 -2.66 -3.01
C VAL A 160 6.83 -2.67 -4.30
N LYS A 161 5.90 -3.63 -4.41
CA LYS A 161 4.89 -3.70 -5.46
C LYS A 161 3.61 -3.06 -4.94
N TYR A 162 3.37 -1.81 -5.31
CA TYR A 162 2.14 -1.11 -4.96
C TYR A 162 0.94 -1.68 -5.74
N PRO A 163 -0.25 -1.78 -5.12
CA PRO A 163 -1.42 -2.31 -5.80
C PRO A 163 -1.88 -1.35 -6.91
N ALA A 164 -1.95 -1.86 -8.15
CA ALA A 164 -2.44 -1.10 -9.30
C ALA A 164 -3.95 -0.83 -9.19
N GLU A 165 -4.72 -1.82 -8.73
CA GLU A 165 -6.16 -1.73 -8.52
C GLU A 165 -6.48 -1.96 -7.05
N ARG A 166 -7.22 -1.01 -6.47
CA ARG A 166 -7.77 -1.11 -5.11
C ARG A 166 -9.28 -1.32 -5.12
N GLU A 167 -9.87 -1.35 -6.31
CA GLU A 167 -11.32 -1.43 -6.51
C GLU A 167 -11.86 -2.81 -6.14
N PHE A 168 -13.09 -2.82 -5.67
CA PHE A 168 -13.80 -4.03 -5.33
C PHE A 168 -14.19 -4.80 -6.59
N SER A 169 -13.93 -6.10 -6.60
CA SER A 169 -14.37 -7.04 -7.64
C SER A 169 -14.93 -8.30 -6.99
N THR A 170 -15.99 -8.86 -7.59
CA THR A 170 -16.58 -10.14 -7.15
C THR A 170 -16.04 -11.33 -7.93
N ASN A 171 -15.25 -11.10 -8.99
CA ASN A 171 -14.86 -12.14 -9.94
C ASN A 171 -13.34 -12.16 -10.21
N VAL A 172 -12.60 -11.16 -9.73
CA VAL A 172 -11.14 -11.08 -9.89
C VAL A 172 -10.52 -11.14 -8.52
N VAL A 173 -9.64 -12.13 -8.30
CA VAL A 173 -8.93 -12.25 -7.04
C VAL A 173 -7.92 -11.10 -6.93
N ASN A 174 -8.00 -10.35 -5.84
CA ASN A 174 -7.07 -9.27 -5.53
C ASN A 174 -6.68 -9.33 -4.06
N TYR A 175 -5.38 -9.39 -3.79
CA TYR A 175 -4.87 -9.31 -2.43
C TYR A 175 -3.64 -8.40 -2.37
N TYR A 176 -3.67 -7.45 -1.44
CA TYR A 176 -2.62 -6.44 -1.32
C TYR A 176 -2.47 -5.95 0.11
N THR A 177 -1.36 -5.26 0.34
CA THR A 177 -1.19 -4.39 1.50
C THR A 177 -0.94 -2.95 1.06
N LEU A 178 -1.32 -2.00 1.91
CA LEU A 178 -0.94 -0.61 1.80
C LEU A 178 0.11 -0.30 2.87
N PRO A 179 1.38 -0.11 2.48
CA PRO A 179 2.44 0.21 3.43
C PRO A 179 2.20 1.56 4.09
N ALA A 180 2.26 1.60 5.41
CA ALA A 180 2.35 2.84 6.16
C ALA A 180 3.64 3.57 5.76
N LEU A 181 3.53 4.85 5.41
CA LEU A 181 4.63 5.67 4.89
C LEU A 181 5.24 5.12 3.59
N GLY A 182 4.45 4.35 2.81
CA GLY A 182 4.81 3.82 1.49
C GLY A 182 5.08 4.88 0.42
N VAL A 183 4.59 6.10 0.62
CA VAL A 183 4.56 7.13 -0.41
C VAL A 183 5.07 8.44 0.19
N LEU A 184 6.02 9.06 -0.52
CA LEU A 184 6.44 10.44 -0.33
C LEU A 184 5.56 11.33 -1.21
N GLN A 185 4.71 12.12 -0.58
CA GLN A 185 3.87 13.09 -1.27
C GLN A 185 4.64 14.39 -1.45
N CYS A 186 4.62 14.96 -2.65
CA CYS A 186 5.08 16.34 -2.86
C CYS A 186 3.83 17.19 -3.05
N TYR A 187 3.55 18.03 -2.06
CA TYR A 187 2.38 18.89 -2.05
C TYR A 187 2.80 20.32 -2.37
N ILE A 188 2.11 20.96 -3.31
CA ILE A 188 2.27 22.40 -3.59
C ILE A 188 0.91 23.07 -3.50
N GLU A 189 0.87 24.27 -2.93
CA GLU A 189 -0.33 25.09 -2.87
C GLU A 189 -0.03 26.50 -3.36
N LYS A 190 -0.88 27.02 -4.26
CA LYS A 190 -0.84 28.42 -4.70
C LYS A 190 -2.27 28.93 -4.85
N ASN A 191 -2.57 30.11 -4.31
CA ASN A 191 -3.89 30.76 -4.45
C ASN A 191 -5.08 29.82 -4.13
N GLU A 192 -4.99 29.05 -3.04
CA GLU A 192 -6.01 28.05 -2.62
C GLU A 192 -6.16 26.82 -3.54
N ILE A 193 -5.30 26.69 -4.56
CA ILE A 193 -5.19 25.49 -5.41
C ILE A 193 -4.04 24.64 -4.88
N GLY A 194 -4.39 23.46 -4.35
CA GLY A 194 -3.42 22.50 -3.81
C GLY A 194 -3.36 21.24 -4.66
N GLU A 195 -2.16 20.86 -5.09
CA GLU A 195 -1.91 19.68 -5.92
C GLU A 195 -0.85 18.78 -5.29
N THR A 196 -0.91 17.47 -5.59
CA THR A 196 0.01 16.48 -5.02
C THR A 196 0.55 15.54 -6.07
N GLU A 197 1.88 15.42 -6.13
CA GLU A 197 2.56 14.36 -6.88
C GLU A 197 3.05 13.27 -5.92
N LEU A 198 3.00 12.02 -6.37
CA LEU A 198 3.35 10.86 -5.54
C LEU A 198 4.66 10.23 -6.02
N PHE A 199 5.56 10.03 -5.06
CA PHE A 199 6.80 9.30 -5.25
C PHE A 199 6.85 8.10 -4.31
N TYR A 200 7.27 6.96 -4.84
CA TYR A 200 7.35 5.71 -4.10
C TYR A 200 8.79 5.43 -3.70
N PHE A 201 9.02 4.76 -2.58
CA PHE A 201 10.38 4.34 -2.20
C PHE A 201 11.03 3.36 -3.21
N SER A 202 10.23 2.69 -4.04
CA SER A 202 10.71 1.93 -5.20
C SER A 202 11.30 2.82 -6.31
N ASP A 203 11.00 4.12 -6.30
CA ASP A 203 11.46 5.10 -7.29
C ASP A 203 12.86 5.63 -6.98
N LYS A 204 13.55 5.12 -5.94
CA LYS A 204 14.92 5.54 -5.60
C LYS A 204 15.93 5.37 -6.75
N SER A 205 15.65 4.45 -7.69
CA SER A 205 16.44 4.23 -8.92
C SER A 205 15.89 4.96 -10.15
N MET A 206 14.86 5.80 -9.99
CA MET A 206 14.31 6.61 -11.07
C MET A 206 15.36 7.65 -11.48
N GLU A 207 15.49 7.87 -12.79
CA GLU A 207 16.35 8.95 -13.31
C GLU A 207 15.82 10.31 -12.85
N GLN A 208 16.73 11.18 -12.43
CA GLN A 208 16.38 12.51 -11.93
C GLN A 208 15.54 13.32 -12.94
N SER A 209 15.79 13.15 -14.25
CA SER A 209 15.02 13.82 -15.30
C SER A 209 13.53 13.42 -15.30
N VAL A 210 13.21 12.19 -14.92
CA VAL A 210 11.82 11.70 -14.82
C VAL A 210 11.15 12.28 -13.57
N ILE A 211 11.87 12.34 -12.44
CA ILE A 211 11.39 13.04 -11.25
C ILE A 211 11.10 14.50 -11.58
N LYS A 212 12.04 15.17 -12.26
CA LYS A 212 11.88 16.57 -12.68
C LYS A 212 10.65 16.76 -13.57
N GLU A 213 10.42 15.90 -14.56
CA GLU A 213 9.23 16.01 -15.43
C GLU A 213 7.93 15.98 -14.63
N LYS A 214 7.84 15.13 -13.61
CA LYS A 214 6.69 15.08 -12.71
C LYS A 214 6.54 16.36 -11.88
N ILE A 215 7.65 16.88 -11.34
CA ILE A 215 7.64 18.14 -10.58
C ILE A 215 7.28 19.33 -11.47
N ASP A 216 7.76 19.38 -12.72
CA ASP A 216 7.38 20.43 -13.68
C ASP A 216 5.87 20.45 -13.92
N LYS A 217 5.24 19.26 -14.06
CA LYS A 217 3.78 19.15 -14.20
C LYS A 217 3.05 19.59 -12.94
N LEU A 218 3.55 19.21 -11.76
CA LEU A 218 3.00 19.62 -10.47
C LEU A 218 3.01 21.15 -10.29
N TYR A 219 4.08 21.83 -10.72
CA TYR A 219 4.13 23.29 -10.70
C TYR A 219 3.16 23.90 -11.72
N GLN A 220 3.08 23.35 -12.93
CA GLN A 220 2.16 23.84 -13.95
C GLN A 220 0.70 23.77 -13.49
N SER A 221 0.30 22.73 -12.75
CA SER A 221 -1.09 22.54 -12.32
C SER A 221 -1.60 23.57 -11.31
N VAL A 222 -0.71 24.35 -10.66
CA VAL A 222 -1.10 25.41 -9.71
C VAL A 222 -0.85 26.83 -10.24
N GLU A 223 -0.34 26.95 -11.47
CA GLU A 223 -0.18 28.24 -12.17
C GLU A 223 -1.35 28.57 -13.11
N GLU A 224 -2.17 27.58 -13.43
CA GLU A 224 -3.40 27.71 -14.26
C GLU A 224 -4.58 28.29 -13.47
#